data_AF-A0A1Y2RBN0-F1
#
_entry.id   AF-A0A1Y2RBN0-F1
#
_cell.length_a   1.000
_cell.length_b   1.000
_cell.length_c   1.000
_cell.angle_alpha   90.00
_cell.angle_beta   90.00
_cell.angle_gamma   90.00
#
_symmetry.space_group_name_H-M   'P 1'
#
loop_
_entity.id
_entity.type
_entity.pdbx_description
1 polymer ?
#
loop_
_entity_poly.entity_id
_entity_poly.type
_entity_poly.pdbx_seq_one_letter_code
_entity_poly.pdbx_strand_id
1 'polypeptide(L)'
;MKLYLFLSCLVFTCFCFAQPAPSTQESKDKIDYRESQRMINIWMDAQKDFDKLKGISVTVIKDQQIIFNKGYGSSNIETGGTTQLNTIYSICSISKLFTSVAIMQLWEQGKIRLDDSITAVLPNLGLTQKFSESGPITIRSLLTHSAGFPRESDFPYWTEFKFPDDQQITQKLKTQETLYPASTYLQYSNLGMTILGQVVAKISGMSYEKYVEENILKPLRLANTRPSMPKELWGKQLAIGYSSLYRDGNRKPLPYFNANGIAPAAGFSSTAEDLALFAAWQFRLLKNGGKEILKASTLREMQRVHWLDPDWKNSWGLGFVIYQLDGKTYTGHDGSCPGYQSVLQMDMKDKLGVVLMSNSQGNDMGIYTDGIFSIIQKAKPAMTVIDSLNLEQYAGYYDNYAWRGEIVIMPWQGKLAMFGLPNTDPGKNMSLFIPSGKDVFRRVRADNTLGEELRFERDAAGTIIKYWRHSNKYDKIKKVLPLN
;
A
#
# COMPACT_ATOMS: atom_id res chain seq x y z
N MET A 1 70.23 -29.86 -48.79
CA MET A 1 69.37 -29.93 -50.00
C MET A 1 68.04 -29.29 -49.64
N LYS A 2 67.68 -28.20 -50.34
CA LYS A 2 66.52 -27.33 -50.05
C LYS A 2 65.21 -28.13 -50.09
N LEU A 3 64.30 -27.89 -49.14
CA LEU A 3 62.89 -28.23 -49.36
C LEU A 3 61.99 -27.09 -48.87
N TYR A 4 61.19 -26.60 -49.81
CA TYR A 4 60.31 -25.46 -49.76
C TYR A 4 59.06 -25.76 -48.92
N LEU A 5 58.67 -24.83 -48.05
CA LEU A 5 57.36 -24.82 -47.39
C LEU A 5 56.32 -24.29 -48.40
N PHE A 6 55.38 -25.13 -48.82
CA PHE A 6 54.20 -24.71 -49.58
C PHE A 6 53.12 -24.23 -48.61
N LEU A 7 52.74 -22.95 -48.72
CA LEU A 7 51.64 -22.35 -47.98
C LEU A 7 50.34 -22.59 -48.78
N SER A 8 49.47 -23.49 -48.31
CA SER A 8 48.12 -23.65 -48.87
C SER A 8 47.12 -22.81 -48.08
N CYS A 9 46.63 -21.72 -48.67
CA CYS A 9 45.49 -20.95 -48.15
C CYS A 9 44.20 -21.77 -48.30
N LEU A 10 43.67 -22.29 -47.19
CA LEU A 10 42.31 -22.81 -47.09
C LEU A 10 41.36 -21.67 -46.74
N VAL A 11 40.55 -21.26 -47.71
CA VAL A 11 39.45 -20.31 -47.53
C VAL A 11 38.30 -21.06 -46.84
N PHE A 12 38.12 -20.82 -45.54
CA PHE A 12 36.93 -21.25 -44.81
C PHE A 12 35.77 -20.32 -45.18
N THR A 13 34.84 -20.81 -46.01
CA THR A 13 33.54 -20.20 -46.21
C THR A 13 32.68 -20.48 -44.99
N CYS A 14 32.51 -19.45 -44.14
CA CYS A 14 31.66 -19.52 -42.96
C CYS A 14 30.19 -19.41 -43.41
N PHE A 15 29.48 -20.54 -43.51
CA PHE A 15 28.03 -20.55 -43.65
C PHE A 15 27.39 -20.14 -42.32
N CYS A 16 27.03 -18.87 -42.19
CA CYS A 16 26.15 -18.40 -41.12
C CYS A 16 24.74 -18.99 -41.32
N PHE A 17 24.45 -20.11 -40.68
CA PHE A 17 23.06 -20.53 -40.46
C PHE A 17 22.44 -19.55 -39.46
N ALA A 18 21.63 -18.61 -39.97
CA ALA A 18 20.76 -17.79 -39.13
C ALA A 18 19.75 -18.72 -38.43
N GLN A 19 20.00 -19.02 -37.15
CA GLN A 19 18.98 -19.63 -36.31
C GLN A 19 17.81 -18.64 -36.19
N PRO A 20 16.56 -19.05 -36.45
CA PRO A 20 15.42 -18.21 -36.12
C PRO A 20 15.46 -17.89 -34.63
N ALA A 21 15.34 -16.61 -34.29
CA ALA A 21 15.24 -16.17 -32.90
C ALA A 21 14.13 -16.98 -32.21
N PRO A 22 14.33 -17.45 -30.96
CA PRO A 22 13.28 -18.15 -30.25
C PRO A 22 12.06 -17.24 -30.19
N SER A 23 10.97 -17.65 -30.83
CA SER A 23 9.70 -16.96 -30.72
C SER A 23 9.32 -16.91 -29.24
N THR A 24 9.30 -15.73 -28.65
CA THR A 24 8.69 -15.52 -27.33
C THR A 24 7.19 -15.76 -27.50
N GLN A 25 6.76 -17.02 -27.41
CA GLN A 25 5.40 -17.31 -26.99
C GLN A 25 5.29 -16.76 -25.58
N GLU A 26 4.81 -15.53 -25.44
CA GLU A 26 4.28 -15.07 -24.17
C GLU A 26 3.27 -16.14 -23.70
N SER A 27 3.53 -16.71 -22.53
CA SER A 27 2.70 -17.75 -21.94
C SER A 27 1.23 -17.29 -21.96
N LYS A 28 0.36 -18.10 -22.56
CA LYS A 28 -1.10 -17.92 -22.54
C LYS A 28 -1.69 -17.91 -21.12
N ASP A 29 -0.89 -18.18 -20.09
CA ASP A 29 -1.28 -18.23 -18.68
C ASP A 29 -0.90 -16.95 -17.90
N LYS A 30 -0.24 -15.96 -18.54
CA LYS A 30 0.08 -14.70 -17.88
C LYS A 30 -1.19 -13.88 -17.65
N ILE A 31 -1.47 -13.55 -16.39
CA ILE A 31 -2.59 -12.68 -16.00
C ILE A 31 -2.45 -11.32 -16.67
N ASP A 32 -3.52 -10.85 -17.30
CA ASP A 32 -3.62 -9.53 -17.89
C ASP A 32 -4.31 -8.58 -16.90
N TYR A 33 -3.58 -7.55 -16.47
CA TYR A 33 -4.07 -6.56 -15.52
C TYR A 33 -4.62 -5.30 -16.19
N ARG A 34 -4.60 -5.17 -17.51
CA ARG A 34 -4.95 -3.91 -18.20
C ARG A 34 -6.34 -3.40 -17.86
N GLU A 35 -7.35 -4.26 -17.89
CA GLU A 35 -8.73 -3.85 -17.55
C GLU A 35 -8.86 -3.52 -16.06
N SER A 36 -8.15 -4.24 -15.19
CA SER A 36 -8.11 -3.97 -13.75
C SER A 36 -7.46 -2.62 -13.43
N GLN A 37 -6.31 -2.32 -14.06
CA GLN A 37 -5.64 -1.02 -13.97
C GLN A 37 -6.56 0.11 -14.43
N ARG A 38 -7.32 -0.10 -15.52
CA ARG A 38 -8.24 0.91 -16.06
C ARG A 38 -9.39 1.17 -15.10
N MET A 39 -9.97 0.12 -14.53
CA MET A 39 -11.02 0.25 -13.53
C MET A 39 -10.53 0.96 -12.26
N ILE A 40 -9.34 0.61 -11.75
CA ILE A 40 -8.72 1.34 -10.62
C ILE A 40 -8.52 2.80 -10.99
N ASN A 41 -8.04 3.08 -12.20
CA ASN A 41 -7.78 4.44 -12.64
C ASN A 41 -9.05 5.30 -12.68
N ILE A 42 -10.11 4.79 -13.29
CA ILE A 42 -11.42 5.44 -13.34
C ILE A 42 -11.98 5.68 -11.93
N TRP A 43 -11.90 4.65 -11.08
CA TRP A 43 -12.49 4.70 -9.75
C TRP A 43 -11.74 5.65 -8.83
N MET A 44 -10.41 5.57 -8.75
CA MET A 44 -9.62 6.42 -7.85
C MET A 44 -9.62 7.89 -8.27
N ASP A 45 -9.68 8.18 -9.58
CA ASP A 45 -9.85 9.55 -10.07
C ASP A 45 -11.18 10.16 -9.60
N ALA A 46 -12.28 9.40 -9.70
CA ALA A 46 -13.60 9.82 -9.24
C ALA A 46 -13.67 9.90 -7.71
N GLN A 47 -13.14 8.90 -7.00
CA GLN A 47 -13.22 8.81 -5.55
C GLN A 47 -12.43 9.93 -4.88
N LYS A 48 -11.30 10.35 -5.47
CA LYS A 48 -10.61 11.60 -5.08
C LYS A 48 -11.58 12.79 -5.04
N ASP A 49 -12.42 12.95 -6.06
CA ASP A 49 -13.34 14.09 -6.14
C ASP A 49 -14.51 13.96 -5.16
N PHE A 50 -15.13 12.78 -5.10
CA PHE A 50 -16.27 12.54 -4.20
C PHE A 50 -15.88 12.67 -2.72
N ASP A 51 -14.70 12.18 -2.33
CA ASP A 51 -14.19 12.28 -0.95
C ASP A 51 -13.38 13.56 -0.72
N LYS A 52 -13.30 14.42 -1.74
CA LYS A 52 -12.59 15.70 -1.73
C LYS A 52 -11.15 15.57 -1.24
N LEU A 53 -10.47 14.51 -1.66
CA LEU A 53 -9.06 14.29 -1.38
C LEU A 53 -8.25 15.38 -2.10
N LYS A 54 -7.25 15.93 -1.42
CA LYS A 54 -6.31 16.86 -2.05
C LYS A 54 -5.38 16.10 -2.97
N GLY A 55 -4.74 15.05 -2.48
CA GLY A 55 -3.90 14.17 -3.27
C GLY A 55 -3.82 12.76 -2.69
N ILE A 56 -3.60 11.79 -3.58
CA ILE A 56 -3.41 10.38 -3.22
C ILE A 56 -2.52 9.68 -4.26
N SER A 57 -1.54 8.93 -3.78
CA SER A 57 -0.72 8.02 -4.58
C SER A 57 -1.12 6.58 -4.31
N VAL A 58 -1.20 5.79 -5.39
CA VAL A 58 -1.65 4.40 -5.39
C VAL A 58 -0.62 3.55 -6.11
N THR A 59 -0.06 2.56 -5.41
CA THR A 59 0.85 1.57 -6.01
C THR A 59 0.34 0.15 -5.72
N VAL A 60 0.28 -0.68 -6.76
CA VAL A 60 -0.04 -2.11 -6.65
C VAL A 60 1.13 -2.91 -7.18
N ILE A 61 1.60 -3.86 -6.38
CA ILE A 61 2.73 -4.73 -6.71
C ILE A 61 2.31 -6.20 -6.67
N LYS A 62 2.72 -6.96 -7.69
CA LYS A 62 2.54 -8.40 -7.79
C LYS A 62 3.90 -9.08 -7.89
N ASP A 63 4.23 -9.91 -6.91
CA ASP A 63 5.56 -10.49 -6.68
C ASP A 63 6.65 -9.40 -6.69
N GLN A 64 7.41 -9.26 -7.78
CA GLN A 64 8.47 -8.26 -7.92
C GLN A 64 8.12 -7.13 -8.90
N GLN A 65 6.91 -7.15 -9.47
CA GLN A 65 6.52 -6.22 -10.53
C GLN A 65 5.44 -5.26 -10.03
N ILE A 66 5.72 -3.96 -10.11
CA ILE A 66 4.69 -2.92 -9.96
C ILE A 66 3.76 -3.04 -11.17
N ILE A 67 2.50 -3.40 -10.89
CA ILE A 67 1.45 -3.56 -11.91
C ILE A 67 0.53 -2.34 -11.97
N PHE A 68 0.60 -1.41 -11.03
CA PHE A 68 -0.10 -0.12 -11.10
C PHE A 68 0.65 0.90 -10.25
N ASN A 69 0.82 2.13 -10.75
CA ASN A 69 1.44 3.22 -10.01
C ASN A 69 0.90 4.56 -10.53
N LYS A 70 0.13 5.29 -9.72
CA LYS A 70 -0.48 6.54 -10.14
C LYS A 70 -0.72 7.50 -9.00
N GLY A 71 -0.52 8.78 -9.28
CA GLY A 71 -0.87 9.91 -8.42
C GLY A 71 -2.14 10.59 -8.90
N TYR A 72 -2.99 11.03 -7.98
CA TYR A 72 -4.21 11.78 -8.25
C TYR A 72 -4.23 13.05 -7.41
N GLY A 73 -4.69 14.15 -8.00
CA GLY A 73 -4.85 15.42 -7.30
C GLY A 73 -3.54 16.19 -7.14
N SER A 74 -3.40 16.86 -6.00
CA SER A 74 -2.39 17.86 -5.71
C SER A 74 -1.61 17.53 -4.44
N SER A 75 -0.30 17.62 -4.56
CA SER A 75 0.67 17.53 -3.45
C SER A 75 0.78 18.87 -2.71
N ASN A 76 0.51 20.00 -3.38
CA ASN A 76 0.46 21.34 -2.81
C ASN A 76 -0.51 22.23 -3.58
N ILE A 77 -1.66 22.54 -2.99
CA ILE A 77 -2.72 23.33 -3.62
C ILE A 77 -2.27 24.78 -3.87
N GLU A 78 -1.48 25.37 -2.96
CA GLU A 78 -1.11 26.79 -3.03
C GLU A 78 -0.15 27.07 -4.20
N THR A 79 0.75 26.13 -4.50
CA THR A 79 1.72 26.25 -5.60
C THR A 79 1.27 25.57 -6.89
N GLY A 80 0.11 24.92 -6.90
CA GLY A 80 -0.35 24.10 -8.02
C GLY A 80 0.43 22.79 -8.22
N GLY A 81 1.16 22.34 -7.19
CA GLY A 81 1.92 21.08 -7.22
C GLY A 81 0.99 19.89 -7.43
N THR A 82 1.25 19.07 -8.44
CA THR A 82 0.48 17.86 -8.72
C THR A 82 1.03 16.67 -7.94
N THR A 83 0.17 15.70 -7.64
CA THR A 83 0.62 14.42 -7.08
C THR A 83 1.30 13.59 -8.15
N GLN A 84 2.59 13.33 -7.95
CA GLN A 84 3.48 12.62 -8.86
C GLN A 84 3.93 11.29 -8.26
N LEU A 85 4.52 10.41 -9.07
CA LEU A 85 5.02 9.10 -8.61
C LEU A 85 6.10 9.23 -7.53
N ASN A 86 6.89 10.31 -7.60
CA ASN A 86 7.94 10.63 -6.64
C ASN A 86 7.47 11.53 -5.48
N THR A 87 6.16 11.83 -5.37
CA THR A 87 5.64 12.60 -4.23
C THR A 87 5.85 11.82 -2.94
N ILE A 88 6.51 12.48 -2.00
CA ILE A 88 6.80 11.96 -0.67
C ILE A 88 5.65 12.34 0.27
N TYR A 89 5.30 11.44 1.18
CA TYR A 89 4.38 11.70 2.29
C TYR A 89 4.99 11.22 3.59
N SER A 90 4.46 11.68 4.73
CA SER A 90 4.66 10.95 5.98
C SER A 90 4.01 9.57 5.86
N ILE A 91 4.73 8.51 6.25
CA ILE A 91 4.18 7.14 6.31
C ILE A 91 3.69 6.77 7.71
N CYS A 92 3.81 7.69 8.67
CA CYS A 92 3.23 7.53 10.00
C CYS A 92 3.57 6.18 10.63
N SER A 93 2.57 5.48 11.16
CA SER A 93 2.78 4.21 11.86
C SER A 93 3.43 3.09 11.03
N ILE A 94 3.50 3.19 9.70
CA ILE A 94 4.32 2.26 8.90
C ILE A 94 5.80 2.33 9.31
N SER A 95 6.27 3.46 9.88
CA SER A 95 7.59 3.58 10.54
C SER A 95 7.92 2.42 11.49
N LYS A 96 6.91 1.91 12.20
CA LYS A 96 7.06 0.83 13.18
C LYS A 96 7.57 -0.46 12.56
N LEU A 97 7.26 -0.71 11.29
CA LEU A 97 7.78 -1.87 10.57
C LEU A 97 9.30 -1.79 10.43
N PHE A 98 9.85 -0.61 10.14
CA PHE A 98 11.29 -0.40 10.05
C PHE A 98 11.96 -0.52 11.42
N THR A 99 11.37 0.02 12.49
CA THR A 99 11.87 -0.19 13.86
C THR A 99 11.84 -1.66 14.25
N SER A 100 10.78 -2.38 13.89
CA SER A 100 10.65 -3.81 14.18
C SER A 100 11.70 -4.62 13.43
N VAL A 101 11.97 -4.30 12.15
CA VAL A 101 13.07 -4.91 11.40
C VAL A 101 14.41 -4.66 12.09
N ALA A 102 14.68 -3.44 12.56
CA ALA A 102 15.92 -3.12 13.27
C ALA A 102 16.09 -3.92 14.57
N ILE A 103 15.02 -4.04 15.37
CA ILE A 103 15.02 -4.88 16.58
C ILE A 103 15.29 -6.34 16.22
N MET A 104 14.66 -6.85 15.16
CA MET A 104 14.85 -8.24 14.74
C MET A 104 16.25 -8.49 14.15
N GLN A 105 16.90 -7.49 13.55
CA GLN A 105 18.32 -7.57 13.17
C GLN A 105 19.23 -7.73 14.41
N LEU A 106 18.96 -7.00 15.49
CA LEU A 106 19.71 -7.13 16.75
C LEU A 106 19.45 -8.48 17.43
N TRP A 107 18.22 -8.98 17.36
CA TRP A 107 17.86 -10.31 17.83
C TRP A 107 18.60 -11.41 17.05
N GLU A 108 18.66 -11.33 15.71
CA GLU A 108 19.42 -12.28 14.89
C GLU A 108 20.93 -12.29 15.20
N GLN A 109 21.46 -11.14 15.61
CA GLN A 109 22.86 -10.97 16.01
C GLN A 109 23.13 -11.52 17.43
N GLY A 110 22.11 -11.98 18.15
CA GLY A 110 22.23 -12.45 19.53
C GLY A 110 22.50 -11.33 20.55
N LYS A 111 22.28 -10.07 20.17
CA LYS A 111 22.55 -8.91 21.04
C LYS A 111 21.42 -8.63 22.03
N ILE A 112 20.21 -9.11 21.72
CA ILE A 112 19.02 -9.04 22.58
C ILE A 112 18.21 -10.33 22.41
N ARG A 113 17.39 -10.64 23.40
CA ARG A 113 16.31 -11.61 23.31
C ARG A 113 14.97 -10.89 23.30
N LEU A 114 13.98 -11.47 22.62
CA LEU A 114 12.62 -10.92 22.59
C LEU A 114 11.97 -10.87 23.98
N ASP A 115 12.36 -11.77 24.88
CA ASP A 115 11.81 -11.86 26.24
C ASP A 115 12.70 -11.16 27.28
N ASP A 116 13.71 -10.40 26.85
CA ASP A 116 14.47 -9.54 27.75
C ASP A 116 13.55 -8.45 28.31
N SER A 117 13.63 -8.25 29.63
CA SER A 117 12.95 -7.14 30.30
C SER A 117 13.50 -5.81 29.79
N ILE A 118 12.62 -4.86 29.47
CA ILE A 118 13.03 -3.54 29.00
C ILE A 118 13.87 -2.80 30.04
N THR A 119 13.62 -3.02 31.33
CA THR A 119 14.43 -2.43 32.42
C THR A 119 15.84 -3.03 32.46
N ALA A 120 16.04 -4.28 32.04
CA ALA A 120 17.38 -4.84 31.92
C ALA A 120 18.16 -4.24 30.74
N VAL A 121 17.47 -3.99 29.61
CA VAL A 121 18.07 -3.41 28.40
C VAL A 121 18.32 -1.91 28.55
N LEU A 122 17.39 -1.19 29.19
CA LEU A 122 17.44 0.25 29.46
C LEU A 122 17.21 0.52 30.97
N PRO A 123 18.23 0.33 31.84
CA PRO A 123 18.09 0.50 33.29
C PRO A 123 17.58 1.87 33.75
N ASN A 124 17.84 2.91 32.94
CA ASN A 124 17.46 4.30 33.26
C ASN A 124 16.14 4.74 32.59
N LEU A 125 15.34 3.80 32.07
CA LEU A 125 14.07 4.11 31.40
C LEU A 125 13.10 4.87 32.31
N GLY A 126 13.01 4.47 33.58
CA GLY A 126 12.30 5.21 34.62
C GLY A 126 10.76 5.15 34.58
N LEU A 127 10.14 4.41 33.65
CA LEU A 127 8.68 4.20 33.66
C LEU A 127 8.27 3.40 34.90
N THR A 128 7.24 3.86 35.62
CA THR A 128 6.69 3.14 36.77
C THR A 128 5.75 2.02 36.33
N GLN A 129 6.03 0.78 36.72
CA GLN A 129 5.10 -0.34 36.56
C GLN A 129 4.07 -0.30 37.71
N LYS A 130 2.82 0.06 37.39
CA LYS A 130 1.74 0.28 38.37
C LYS A 130 1.22 -1.03 38.98
N PHE A 131 1.36 -2.14 38.27
CA PHE A 131 0.76 -3.42 38.62
C PHE A 131 1.81 -4.36 39.20
N SER A 132 1.80 -4.57 40.52
CA SER A 132 2.80 -5.39 41.23
C SER A 132 2.84 -6.83 40.74
N GLU A 133 1.68 -7.40 40.39
CA GLU A 133 1.53 -8.77 39.90
C GLU A 133 1.80 -8.89 38.38
N SER A 134 2.16 -7.78 37.70
CA SER A 134 2.48 -7.82 36.28
C SER A 134 3.75 -8.63 36.02
N GLY A 135 3.72 -9.44 34.97
CA GLY A 135 4.95 -9.94 34.36
C GLY A 135 5.86 -8.80 33.87
N PRO A 136 7.12 -9.11 33.49
CA PRO A 136 8.04 -8.11 32.98
C PRO A 136 7.53 -7.52 31.66
N ILE A 137 7.75 -6.23 31.46
CA ILE A 137 7.64 -5.62 30.13
C ILE A 137 8.82 -6.10 29.30
N THR A 138 8.55 -6.80 28.21
CA THR A 138 9.59 -7.35 27.32
C THR A 138 9.63 -6.64 25.97
N ILE A 139 10.73 -6.84 25.23
CA ILE A 139 10.86 -6.39 23.83
C ILE A 139 9.67 -6.90 22.98
N ARG A 140 9.28 -8.17 23.15
CA ARG A 140 8.13 -8.79 22.49
C ARG A 140 6.83 -8.05 22.83
N SER A 141 6.61 -7.73 24.09
CA SER A 141 5.38 -7.03 24.53
C SER A 141 5.29 -5.62 23.94
N LEU A 142 6.42 -4.95 23.70
CA LEU A 142 6.45 -3.64 23.03
C LEU A 142 6.13 -3.78 21.53
N LEU A 143 6.75 -4.74 20.84
CA LEU A 143 6.51 -5.03 19.42
C LEU A 143 5.08 -5.46 19.10
N THR A 144 4.40 -6.06 20.07
CA THR A 144 3.00 -6.55 19.95
C THR A 144 1.97 -5.60 20.54
N HIS A 145 2.38 -4.41 21.01
CA HIS A 145 1.50 -3.46 21.67
C HIS A 145 0.75 -4.04 22.88
N SER A 146 1.38 -4.95 23.62
CA SER A 146 0.81 -5.59 24.81
C SER A 146 1.55 -5.26 26.10
N ALA A 147 2.53 -4.35 26.06
CA ALA A 147 3.35 -3.95 27.20
C ALA A 147 2.60 -3.20 28.33
N GLY A 148 1.36 -2.77 28.09
CA GLY A 148 0.60 -1.94 29.03
C GLY A 148 1.06 -0.48 29.10
N PHE A 149 1.91 -0.03 28.18
CA PHE A 149 2.39 1.35 28.10
C PHE A 149 1.25 2.32 27.75
N PRO A 150 1.34 3.59 28.19
CA PRO A 150 0.54 4.66 27.61
C PRO A 150 0.70 4.71 26.08
N ARG A 151 -0.32 5.24 25.40
CA ARG A 151 -0.27 5.37 23.94
C ARG A 151 0.88 6.28 23.50
N GLU A 152 1.05 7.42 24.17
CA GLU A 152 1.97 8.49 23.80
C GLU A 152 2.95 8.83 24.93
N SER A 153 4.08 9.46 24.57
CA SER A 153 4.87 10.23 25.55
C SER A 153 4.03 11.43 26.01
N ASP A 154 4.12 11.82 27.27
CA ASP A 154 3.27 12.86 27.87
C ASP A 154 3.65 14.29 27.39
N PHE A 155 3.37 14.55 26.11
CA PHE A 155 3.59 15.81 25.40
C PHE A 155 2.46 16.02 24.37
N PRO A 156 1.99 17.26 24.15
CA PRO A 156 0.90 17.57 23.22
C PRO A 156 1.38 17.69 21.74
N TYR A 157 2.34 16.87 21.31
CA TYR A 157 3.01 17.05 20.01
C TYR A 157 2.09 16.89 18.79
N TRP A 158 0.99 16.15 18.91
CA TRP A 158 0.02 15.98 17.83
C TRP A 158 -0.85 17.22 17.59
N THR A 159 -1.01 18.08 18.59
CA THR A 159 -1.80 19.31 18.50
C THR A 159 -0.91 20.55 18.36
N GLU A 160 0.29 20.53 18.94
CA GLU A 160 1.24 21.65 18.89
C GLU A 160 2.26 21.53 17.76
N PHE A 161 2.39 20.36 17.12
CA PHE A 161 3.35 20.07 16.05
C PHE A 161 4.82 20.24 16.46
N LYS A 162 5.10 20.26 17.76
CA LYS A 162 6.42 20.35 18.37
C LYS A 162 6.74 19.04 19.08
N PHE A 163 7.58 18.22 18.47
CA PHE A 163 7.90 16.91 18.98
C PHE A 163 9.14 16.93 19.88
N PRO A 164 9.12 16.18 21.00
CA PRO A 164 10.26 16.10 21.89
C PRO A 164 11.42 15.30 21.28
N ASP A 165 12.64 15.60 21.71
CA ASP A 165 13.80 14.74 21.47
C ASP A 165 13.86 13.55 22.45
N ASP A 166 14.82 12.65 22.25
CA ASP A 166 14.99 11.44 23.05
C ASP A 166 15.26 11.74 24.54
N GLN A 167 15.98 12.82 24.84
CA GLN A 167 16.31 13.20 26.20
C GLN A 167 15.05 13.69 26.93
N GLN A 168 14.26 14.54 26.26
CA GLN A 168 12.98 15.03 26.78
C GLN A 168 12.01 13.90 27.03
N ILE A 169 11.90 12.93 26.11
CA ILE A 169 11.07 11.73 26.30
C ILE A 169 11.54 10.93 27.51
N THR A 170 12.83 10.62 27.60
CA THR A 170 13.39 9.83 28.72
C THR A 170 13.16 10.52 30.08
N GLN A 171 13.29 11.85 30.12
CA GLN A 171 13.07 12.60 31.35
C GLN A 171 11.58 12.62 31.74
N LYS A 172 10.67 12.79 30.77
CA LYS A 172 9.22 12.81 31.01
C LYS A 172 8.67 11.44 31.38
N LEU A 173 9.29 10.38 30.86
CA LEU A 173 8.89 8.99 31.13
C LEU A 173 8.96 8.62 32.62
N LYS A 174 9.86 9.27 33.38
CA LYS A 174 9.99 9.11 34.85
C LYS A 174 8.75 9.50 35.64
N THR A 175 7.86 10.30 35.03
CA THR A 175 6.59 10.71 35.64
C THR A 175 5.39 9.98 35.06
N GLN A 176 5.61 9.03 34.14
CA GLN A 176 4.56 8.19 33.55
C GLN A 176 4.53 6.81 34.22
N GLU A 177 3.35 6.19 34.16
CA GLU A 177 3.10 4.84 34.65
C GLU A 177 2.44 3.99 33.57
N THR A 178 2.55 2.67 33.69
CA THR A 178 1.79 1.72 32.86
C THR A 178 0.28 1.83 33.10
N LEU A 179 -0.51 1.73 32.04
CA LEU A 179 -1.97 1.71 32.09
C LEU A 179 -2.53 0.32 32.45
N TYR A 180 -1.82 -0.73 32.05
CA TYR A 180 -2.25 -2.12 32.23
C TYR A 180 -1.07 -3.04 32.62
N PRO A 181 -1.33 -4.23 33.21
CA PRO A 181 -0.30 -5.26 33.33
C PRO A 181 0.20 -5.70 31.96
N ALA A 182 1.49 -6.03 31.87
CA ALA A 182 2.10 -6.47 30.63
C ALA A 182 1.48 -7.79 30.13
N SER A 183 1.40 -7.94 28.82
CA SER A 183 0.84 -9.09 28.09
C SER A 183 -0.60 -9.46 28.47
N THR A 184 -1.38 -8.50 29.00
CA THR A 184 -2.78 -8.75 29.39
C THR A 184 -3.80 -8.11 28.45
N TYR A 185 -3.48 -6.92 27.91
CA TYR A 185 -4.38 -6.19 27.01
C TYR A 185 -3.62 -5.63 25.82
N LEU A 186 -4.29 -5.54 24.68
CA LEU A 186 -3.81 -4.76 23.55
C LEU A 186 -3.94 -3.26 23.86
N GLN A 187 -2.81 -2.58 23.96
CA GLN A 187 -2.72 -1.14 24.06
C GLN A 187 -1.71 -0.63 23.03
N TYR A 188 -2.25 -0.17 21.88
CA TYR A 188 -1.44 0.47 20.86
C TYR A 188 -0.60 1.59 21.47
N SER A 189 0.71 1.57 21.23
CA SER A 189 1.64 2.48 21.90
C SER A 189 2.73 2.96 20.96
N ASN A 190 2.66 4.24 20.60
CA ASN A 190 3.75 4.96 19.97
C ASN A 190 4.95 5.05 20.93
N LEU A 191 4.68 5.31 22.22
CA LEU A 191 5.72 5.36 23.24
C LEU A 191 6.54 4.06 23.28
N GLY A 192 5.88 2.90 23.26
CA GLY A 192 6.57 1.61 23.26
C GLY A 192 7.50 1.44 22.05
N MET A 193 7.07 1.85 20.86
CA MET A 193 7.90 1.81 19.65
C MET A 193 9.04 2.84 19.67
N THR A 194 8.80 4.02 20.23
CA THR A 194 9.84 5.02 20.52
C THR A 194 10.94 4.43 21.40
N ILE A 195 10.56 3.72 22.47
CA ILE A 195 11.53 3.06 23.35
C ILE A 195 12.31 1.95 22.62
N LEU A 196 11.68 1.21 21.69
CA LEU A 196 12.41 0.27 20.84
C LEU A 196 13.43 0.97 19.94
N GLY A 197 13.18 2.20 19.47
CA GLY A 197 14.20 3.00 18.80
C GLY A 197 15.40 3.33 19.70
N GLN A 198 15.16 3.66 20.97
CA GLN A 198 16.23 3.86 21.96
C GLN A 198 17.01 2.56 22.24
N VAL A 199 16.34 1.40 22.26
CA VAL A 199 17.00 0.09 22.33
C VAL A 199 17.93 -0.11 21.14
N VAL A 200 17.46 0.18 19.92
CA VAL A 200 18.31 0.09 18.71
C VAL A 200 19.54 0.96 18.86
N ALA A 201 19.38 2.21 19.28
CA ALA A 201 20.50 3.13 19.44
C ALA A 201 21.50 2.65 20.51
N LYS A 202 20.99 2.24 21.68
CA LYS A 202 21.80 1.76 22.80
C LYS A 202 22.62 0.52 22.46
N ILE A 203 21.99 -0.47 21.83
CA ILE A 203 22.60 -1.78 21.57
C ILE A 203 23.51 -1.76 20.34
N SER A 204 23.19 -0.93 19.33
CA SER A 204 24.04 -0.80 18.15
C SER A 204 25.22 0.16 18.35
N GLY A 205 25.09 1.15 19.25
CA GLY A 205 26.05 2.25 19.36
C GLY A 205 25.93 3.30 18.26
N MET A 206 24.88 3.22 17.43
CA MET A 206 24.56 4.18 16.36
C MET A 206 23.35 5.01 16.75
N SER A 207 23.13 6.19 16.13
CA SER A 207 21.80 6.80 16.21
C SER A 207 20.77 5.90 15.51
N TYR A 208 19.51 5.98 15.93
CA TYR A 208 18.44 5.19 15.35
C TYR A 208 18.32 5.42 13.83
N GLU A 209 18.36 6.68 13.40
CA GLU A 209 18.25 7.08 12.00
C GLU A 209 19.38 6.46 11.16
N LYS A 210 20.62 6.56 11.65
CA LYS A 210 21.79 6.02 10.95
C LYS A 210 21.72 4.50 10.86
N TYR A 211 21.30 3.83 11.94
CA TYR A 211 21.14 2.38 11.94
C TYR A 211 20.15 1.94 10.85
N VAL A 212 18.97 2.55 10.81
CA VAL A 212 17.93 2.22 9.83
C VAL A 212 18.40 2.54 8.41
N GLU A 213 19.02 3.70 8.20
CA GLU A 213 19.50 4.10 6.88
C GLU A 213 20.54 3.10 6.33
N GLU A 214 21.53 2.71 7.13
CA GLU A 214 22.63 1.84 6.70
C GLU A 214 22.25 0.36 6.64
N ASN A 215 21.42 -0.13 7.57
CA ASN A 215 21.14 -1.56 7.71
C ASN A 215 19.81 -1.99 7.05
N ILE A 216 18.96 -1.05 6.65
CA ILE A 216 17.63 -1.35 6.08
C ILE A 216 17.43 -0.59 4.76
N LEU A 217 17.43 0.74 4.78
CA LEU A 217 17.00 1.53 3.62
C LEU A 217 17.96 1.43 2.43
N LYS A 218 19.27 1.62 2.66
CA LYS A 218 20.30 1.49 1.61
C LYS A 218 20.36 0.08 1.02
N PRO A 219 20.43 -1.01 1.83
CA PRO A 219 20.41 -2.38 1.30
C PRO A 219 19.17 -2.71 0.47
N LEU A 220 18.01 -2.19 0.86
CA LEU A 220 16.75 -2.37 0.12
C LEU A 220 16.56 -1.39 -1.04
N ARG A 221 17.48 -0.43 -1.21
CA ARG A 221 17.44 0.62 -2.23
C ARG A 221 16.19 1.50 -2.16
N LEU A 222 15.74 1.81 -0.94
CA LEU A 222 14.59 2.68 -0.68
C LEU A 222 15.03 4.14 -0.70
N ALA A 223 15.37 4.64 -1.88
CA ALA A 223 16.07 5.92 -2.07
C ALA A 223 15.26 7.16 -1.65
N ASN A 224 13.93 7.06 -1.57
CA ASN A 224 13.04 8.15 -1.17
C ASN A 224 12.50 7.98 0.25
N THR A 225 12.91 6.93 0.96
CA THR A 225 12.51 6.65 2.33
C THR A 225 13.53 7.23 3.31
N ARG A 226 13.04 7.91 4.35
CA ARG A 226 13.89 8.55 5.38
C ARG A 226 13.27 8.35 6.76
N PRO A 227 14.07 8.15 7.82
CA PRO A 227 13.59 8.14 9.20
C PRO A 227 13.32 9.56 9.75
N SER A 228 12.85 10.46 8.89
CA SER A 228 12.58 11.87 9.21
C SER A 228 11.61 12.49 8.19
N MET A 229 11.11 13.67 8.53
CA MET A 229 10.38 14.55 7.61
C MET A 229 11.32 15.67 7.13
N PRO A 230 11.84 15.64 5.89
CA PRO A 230 12.79 16.65 5.40
C PRO A 230 12.09 18.00 5.14
N LYS A 231 12.42 19.03 5.92
CA LYS A 231 11.81 20.37 5.84
C LYS A 231 12.01 21.02 4.48
N GLU A 232 13.17 20.84 3.88
CA GLU A 232 13.59 21.41 2.61
C GLU A 232 12.79 20.90 1.40
N LEU A 233 12.17 19.71 1.55
CA LEU A 233 11.30 19.09 0.55
C LEU A 233 9.82 19.41 0.77
N TRP A 234 9.43 19.90 1.96
CA TRP A 234 8.04 20.16 2.31
C TRP A 234 7.43 21.25 1.43
N GLY A 235 6.26 20.96 0.84
CA GLY A 235 5.61 21.80 -0.15
C GLY A 235 6.20 21.71 -1.56
N LYS A 236 7.24 20.89 -1.76
CA LYS A 236 7.87 20.58 -3.04
C LYS A 236 7.63 19.10 -3.38
N GLN A 237 8.57 18.23 -3.00
CA GLN A 237 8.45 16.78 -3.19
C GLN A 237 7.66 16.13 -2.05
N LEU A 238 7.87 16.59 -0.81
CA LEU A 238 7.06 16.19 0.34
C LEU A 238 5.76 17.00 0.33
N ALA A 239 4.63 16.30 0.19
CA ALA A 239 3.31 16.91 0.09
C ALA A 239 2.98 17.78 1.31
N ILE A 240 2.15 18.81 1.12
CA ILE A 240 1.48 19.51 2.21
C ILE A 240 0.33 18.63 2.72
N GLY A 241 0.30 18.38 4.02
CA GLY A 241 -0.79 17.65 4.67
C GLY A 241 -2.02 18.52 4.90
N TYR A 242 -3.20 17.95 4.74
CA TYR A 242 -4.48 18.64 4.91
C TYR A 242 -5.38 17.93 5.94
N SER A 243 -6.17 18.72 6.65
CA SER A 243 -7.11 18.26 7.67
C SER A 243 -8.16 17.27 7.14
N SER A 244 -8.91 16.69 8.07
CA SER A 244 -10.20 16.06 7.77
C SER A 244 -11.15 17.05 7.09
N LEU A 245 -12.13 16.51 6.36
CA LEU A 245 -13.15 17.30 5.68
C LEU A 245 -14.04 18.01 6.71
N TYR A 246 -14.13 19.33 6.62
CA TYR A 246 -15.04 20.12 7.43
C TYR A 246 -16.45 20.13 6.81
N ARG A 247 -17.46 20.49 7.62
CA ARG A 247 -18.87 20.57 7.17
C ARG A 247 -19.10 21.61 6.07
N ASP A 248 -18.22 22.58 5.94
CA ASP A 248 -18.23 23.55 4.81
C ASP A 248 -17.71 22.92 3.51
N GLY A 249 -17.29 21.66 3.54
CA GLY A 249 -16.79 20.92 2.40
C GLY A 249 -15.33 21.21 2.07
N ASN A 250 -14.57 21.85 2.97
CA ASN A 250 -13.16 22.19 2.77
C ASN A 250 -12.22 21.39 3.67
N ARG A 251 -10.95 21.35 3.27
CA ARG A 251 -9.83 20.83 4.09
C ARG A 251 -8.79 21.94 4.22
N LYS A 252 -8.25 22.12 5.41
CA LYS A 252 -7.29 23.17 5.75
C LYS A 252 -5.87 22.60 5.70
N PRO A 253 -4.88 23.34 5.17
CA PRO A 253 -3.48 22.91 5.25
C PRO A 253 -3.04 22.85 6.72
N LEU A 254 -2.16 21.90 7.04
CA LEU A 254 -1.61 21.74 8.38
C LEU A 254 -0.13 22.17 8.43
N PRO A 255 0.34 22.63 9.61
CA PRO A 255 1.74 22.97 9.79
C PRO A 255 2.66 21.78 9.53
N TYR A 256 3.89 22.09 9.10
CA TYR A 256 4.97 21.12 9.09
C TYR A 256 5.26 20.59 10.49
N PHE A 257 5.62 19.31 10.59
CA PHE A 257 6.21 18.71 11.77
C PHE A 257 7.36 17.76 11.41
N ASN A 258 8.25 17.51 12.37
CA ASN A 258 9.18 16.39 12.36
C ASN A 258 9.02 15.62 13.67
N ALA A 259 9.02 14.29 13.63
CA ALA A 259 8.66 13.48 14.80
C ALA A 259 9.77 13.38 15.86
N ASN A 260 11.01 13.78 15.53
CA ASN A 260 12.17 13.76 16.45
C ASN A 260 12.27 12.43 17.22
N GLY A 261 12.25 12.41 18.55
CA GLY A 261 12.35 11.17 19.33
C GLY A 261 11.16 10.20 19.15
N ILE A 262 10.06 10.66 18.53
CA ILE A 262 8.91 9.83 18.12
C ILE A 262 9.13 9.20 16.74
N ALA A 263 10.27 9.44 16.08
CA ALA A 263 10.57 8.92 14.75
C ALA A 263 10.44 7.41 14.58
N PRO A 264 10.86 6.57 15.55
CA PRO A 264 10.65 5.11 15.47
C PRO A 264 9.17 4.73 15.36
N ALA A 265 8.27 5.51 15.98
CA ALA A 265 6.86 5.22 15.95
C ALA A 265 6.15 5.80 14.71
N ALA A 266 6.55 6.98 14.23
CA ALA A 266 5.76 7.71 13.23
C ALA A 266 6.52 8.72 12.34
N GLY A 267 7.86 8.79 12.41
CA GLY A 267 8.61 9.91 11.82
C GLY A 267 9.10 9.73 10.40
N PHE A 268 8.75 8.62 9.73
CA PHE A 268 9.32 8.35 8.42
C PHE A 268 8.54 9.08 7.33
N SER A 269 9.25 9.40 6.27
CA SER A 269 8.68 9.83 5.00
C SER A 269 9.10 8.87 3.89
N SER A 270 8.26 8.68 2.88
CA SER A 270 8.53 7.76 1.75
C SER A 270 7.66 8.08 0.53
N THR A 271 7.84 7.34 -0.56
CA THR A 271 6.95 7.28 -1.73
C THR A 271 6.18 5.96 -1.74
N ALA A 272 5.07 5.90 -2.48
CA ALA A 272 4.28 4.68 -2.60
C ALA A 272 5.07 3.55 -3.30
N GLU A 273 5.98 3.93 -4.20
CA GLU A 273 6.91 3.02 -4.89
C GLU A 273 7.93 2.38 -3.94
N ASP A 274 8.59 3.16 -3.08
CA ASP A 274 9.55 2.63 -2.10
C ASP A 274 8.88 1.63 -1.14
N LEU A 275 7.67 1.93 -0.64
CA LEU A 275 6.92 0.98 0.19
C LEU A 275 6.51 -0.29 -0.59
N ALA A 276 6.27 -0.18 -1.89
CA ALA A 276 6.03 -1.35 -2.74
C ALA A 276 7.32 -2.19 -2.91
N LEU A 277 8.50 -1.57 -3.01
CA LEU A 277 9.78 -2.27 -2.99
C LEU A 277 10.04 -2.95 -1.62
N PHE A 278 9.64 -2.31 -0.53
CA PHE A 278 9.65 -2.92 0.81
C PHE A 278 8.74 -4.16 0.89
N ALA A 279 7.59 -4.16 0.22
CA ALA A 279 6.74 -5.35 0.05
C ALA A 279 7.41 -6.42 -0.83
N ALA A 280 8.01 -6.02 -1.96
CA ALA A 280 8.71 -6.91 -2.89
C ALA A 280 9.82 -7.70 -2.20
N TRP A 281 10.59 -7.04 -1.34
CA TRP A 281 11.62 -7.68 -0.51
C TRP A 281 11.04 -8.80 0.35
N GLN A 282 9.90 -8.55 1.03
CA GLN A 282 9.27 -9.56 1.88
C GLN A 282 8.78 -10.75 1.05
N PHE A 283 8.16 -10.51 -0.10
CA PHE A 283 7.71 -11.57 -1.01
C PHE A 283 8.88 -12.43 -1.50
N ARG A 284 9.98 -11.81 -1.92
CA ARG A 284 11.16 -12.51 -2.43
C ARG A 284 11.86 -13.30 -1.34
N LEU A 285 12.09 -12.71 -0.17
CA LEU A 285 12.79 -13.35 0.94
C LEU A 285 12.03 -14.59 1.42
N LEU A 286 10.70 -14.51 1.59
CA LEU A 286 9.90 -15.68 1.98
C LEU A 286 9.78 -16.74 0.88
N LYS A 287 9.80 -16.33 -0.41
CA LYS A 287 9.80 -17.27 -1.54
C LYS A 287 11.11 -18.04 -1.66
N ASN A 288 12.24 -17.33 -1.56
CA ASN A 288 13.56 -17.87 -1.86
C ASN A 288 14.23 -18.50 -0.63
N GLY A 289 13.82 -18.12 0.58
CA GLY A 289 14.51 -18.50 1.81
C GLY A 289 15.85 -17.78 1.98
N GLY A 290 16.71 -18.29 2.87
CA GLY A 290 18.03 -17.73 3.10
C GLY A 290 18.02 -16.44 3.93
N LYS A 291 18.93 -15.51 3.58
CA LYS A 291 19.16 -14.25 4.30
C LYS A 291 19.40 -13.10 3.34
N GLU A 292 18.73 -11.98 3.61
CA GLU A 292 19.05 -10.65 3.07
C GLU A 292 19.34 -9.69 4.24
N ILE A 293 18.58 -8.61 4.42
CA ILE A 293 18.66 -7.78 5.63
C ILE A 293 18.19 -8.51 6.90
N LEU A 294 17.40 -9.58 6.72
CA LEU A 294 16.97 -10.55 7.72
C LEU A 294 17.01 -11.96 7.10
N LYS A 295 17.00 -12.99 7.93
CA LYS A 295 16.69 -14.37 7.54
C LYS A 295 15.20 -14.50 7.22
N ALA A 296 14.86 -15.38 6.27
CA ALA A 296 13.46 -15.66 5.94
C ALA A 296 12.66 -16.18 7.13
N SER A 297 13.27 -16.99 8.00
CA SER A 297 12.65 -17.48 9.25
C SER A 297 12.33 -16.34 10.21
N THR A 298 13.16 -15.31 10.26
CA THR A 298 12.95 -14.14 11.13
C THR A 298 11.85 -13.25 10.60
N LEU A 299 11.81 -13.00 9.28
CA LEU A 299 10.67 -12.29 8.69
C LEU A 299 9.37 -13.07 8.91
N ARG A 300 9.40 -14.40 8.78
CA ARG A 300 8.23 -15.24 9.10
C ARG A 300 7.83 -15.14 10.57
N GLU A 301 8.80 -15.08 11.48
CA GLU A 301 8.57 -14.85 12.91
C GLU A 301 7.92 -13.49 13.17
N MET A 302 8.27 -12.45 12.43
CA MET A 302 7.62 -11.14 12.54
C MET A 302 6.16 -11.15 12.09
N GLN A 303 5.84 -11.95 11.07
CA GLN A 303 4.54 -11.98 10.40
C GLN A 303 3.60 -13.11 10.90
N ARG A 304 4.00 -13.92 11.89
CA ARG A 304 3.07 -14.81 12.58
C ARG A 304 2.38 -14.08 13.72
N VAL A 305 1.23 -14.58 14.16
CA VAL A 305 0.50 -14.01 15.29
C VAL A 305 1.28 -14.26 16.60
N HIS A 306 1.52 -13.18 17.36
CA HIS A 306 2.08 -13.19 18.71
C HIS A 306 1.12 -12.62 19.75
N TRP A 307 0.16 -11.81 19.32
CA TRP A 307 -0.97 -11.35 20.14
C TRP A 307 -2.28 -11.58 19.40
N LEU A 308 -3.30 -12.02 20.12
CA LEU A 308 -4.64 -12.24 19.59
C LEU A 308 -5.65 -11.90 20.68
N ASP A 309 -6.56 -10.98 20.39
CA ASP A 309 -7.66 -10.71 21.30
C ASP A 309 -8.60 -11.93 21.37
N PRO A 310 -9.28 -12.18 22.51
CA PRO A 310 -10.18 -13.33 22.67
C PRO A 310 -11.30 -13.41 21.64
N ASP A 311 -11.71 -12.27 21.05
CA ASP A 311 -12.75 -12.20 20.02
C ASP A 311 -12.21 -12.34 18.59
N TRP A 312 -10.91 -12.59 18.44
CA TRP A 312 -10.19 -12.78 17.17
C TRP A 312 -10.24 -11.57 16.22
N LYS A 313 -10.65 -10.39 16.68
CA LYS A 313 -10.76 -9.21 15.81
C LYS A 313 -9.44 -8.47 15.64
N ASN A 314 -8.60 -8.45 16.67
CA ASN A 314 -7.26 -7.87 16.58
C ASN A 314 -6.21 -8.96 16.73
N SER A 315 -5.28 -9.01 15.79
CA SER A 315 -4.10 -9.83 15.92
C SER A 315 -2.85 -9.10 15.46
N TRP A 316 -1.77 -9.30 16.20
CA TRP A 316 -0.49 -8.64 15.96
C TRP A 316 0.64 -9.63 15.85
N GLY A 317 1.48 -9.44 14.85
CA GLY A 317 2.83 -9.96 14.82
C GLY A 317 3.80 -9.03 15.55
N LEU A 318 5.08 -9.14 15.22
CA LEU A 318 6.11 -8.24 15.74
C LEU A 318 6.16 -6.98 14.86
N GLY A 319 5.34 -5.99 15.21
CA GLY A 319 5.15 -4.74 14.48
C GLY A 319 4.11 -4.80 13.35
N PHE A 320 3.68 -5.98 12.92
CA PHE A 320 2.71 -6.15 11.85
C PHE A 320 1.29 -6.35 12.37
N VAL A 321 0.32 -5.67 11.76
CA VAL A 321 -1.09 -6.05 11.87
C VAL A 321 -1.32 -7.27 10.99
N ILE A 322 -2.01 -8.27 11.52
CA ILE A 322 -2.39 -9.47 10.79
C ILE A 322 -3.91 -9.62 10.94
N TYR A 323 -4.63 -9.81 9.85
CA TYR A 323 -6.07 -10.01 9.91
C TYR A 323 -6.58 -10.85 8.75
N GLN A 324 -7.79 -11.36 8.91
CA GLN A 324 -8.48 -12.12 7.87
C GLN A 324 -9.63 -11.32 7.28
N LEU A 325 -9.73 -11.33 5.95
CA LEU A 325 -10.84 -10.75 5.20
C LEU A 325 -11.18 -11.67 4.03
N ASP A 326 -12.45 -12.05 3.88
CA ASP A 326 -12.95 -12.96 2.84
C ASP A 326 -12.15 -14.27 2.72
N GLY A 327 -11.74 -14.86 3.85
CA GLY A 327 -10.98 -16.12 3.89
C GLY A 327 -9.50 -15.99 3.49
N LYS A 328 -9.00 -14.76 3.27
CA LYS A 328 -7.59 -14.45 3.02
C LYS A 328 -6.95 -13.79 4.23
N THR A 329 -5.66 -14.05 4.43
CA THR A 329 -4.87 -13.39 5.48
C THR A 329 -4.04 -12.26 4.87
N TYR A 330 -4.20 -11.07 5.44
CA TYR A 330 -3.42 -9.89 5.09
C TYR A 330 -2.45 -9.57 6.22
N THR A 331 -1.28 -9.07 5.84
CA THR A 331 -0.26 -8.54 6.76
C THR A 331 0.13 -7.14 6.31
N GLY A 332 0.43 -6.27 7.26
CA GLY A 332 0.76 -4.89 6.91
C GLY A 332 0.76 -3.95 8.09
N HIS A 333 0.59 -2.66 7.78
CA HIS A 333 0.29 -1.62 8.75
C HIS A 333 -0.32 -0.42 8.02
N ASP A 334 -1.28 0.25 8.66
CA ASP A 334 -1.77 1.57 8.28
C ASP A 334 -0.95 2.69 8.95
N GLY A 335 -1.22 3.94 8.59
CA GLY A 335 -0.57 5.08 9.19
C GLY A 335 -1.46 6.30 9.16
N SER A 336 -1.53 7.02 10.28
CA SER A 336 -2.25 8.28 10.40
C SER A 336 -1.48 9.26 11.28
N CYS A 337 -1.20 10.44 10.75
CA CYS A 337 -0.61 11.59 11.44
C CYS A 337 -1.28 12.86 10.94
N PRO A 338 -1.21 13.98 11.65
CA PRO A 338 -1.78 15.24 11.17
C PRO A 338 -1.44 15.52 9.69
N GLY A 339 -2.46 15.47 8.84
CA GLY A 339 -2.35 15.77 7.41
C GLY A 339 -2.05 14.61 6.48
N TYR A 340 -1.74 13.42 6.98
CA TYR A 340 -1.34 12.28 6.14
C TYR A 340 -1.98 10.97 6.59
N GLN A 341 -2.39 10.17 5.61
CA GLN A 341 -2.81 8.78 5.80
C GLN A 341 -2.03 7.87 4.85
N SER A 342 -1.69 6.67 5.29
CA SER A 342 -1.00 5.68 4.47
C SER A 342 -1.43 4.27 4.82
N VAL A 343 -1.31 3.36 3.86
CA VAL A 343 -1.57 1.93 4.04
C VAL A 343 -0.52 1.14 3.27
N LEU A 344 0.05 0.12 3.92
CA LEU A 344 0.74 -0.99 3.26
C LEU A 344 0.00 -2.27 3.66
N GLN A 345 -0.67 -2.91 2.70
CA GLN A 345 -1.42 -4.15 2.91
C GLN A 345 -0.91 -5.21 1.92
N MET A 346 -0.60 -6.41 2.42
CA MET A 346 0.00 -7.48 1.65
C MET A 346 -0.73 -8.80 1.86
N ASP A 347 -1.11 -9.45 0.75
CA ASP A 347 -1.42 -10.87 0.70
C ASP A 347 -0.12 -11.62 0.39
N MET A 348 0.47 -12.23 1.43
CA MET A 348 1.76 -12.93 1.30
C MET A 348 1.65 -14.23 0.49
N LYS A 349 0.47 -14.86 0.46
CA LYS A 349 0.25 -16.12 -0.26
C LYS A 349 0.23 -15.86 -1.76
N ASP A 350 -0.56 -14.86 -2.17
CA ASP A 350 -0.66 -14.47 -3.58
C ASP A 350 0.46 -13.51 -4.00
N LYS A 351 1.28 -13.02 -3.06
CA LYS A 351 2.34 -12.01 -3.27
C LYS A 351 1.79 -10.75 -3.93
N LEU A 352 0.69 -10.24 -3.40
CA LEU A 352 0.04 -9.03 -3.87
C LEU A 352 0.11 -7.97 -2.78
N GLY A 353 0.67 -6.81 -3.07
CA GLY A 353 0.75 -5.67 -2.17
C GLY A 353 0.02 -4.46 -2.73
N VAL A 354 -0.66 -3.73 -1.87
CA VAL A 354 -1.27 -2.43 -2.17
C VAL A 354 -0.70 -1.40 -1.22
N VAL A 355 -0.23 -0.28 -1.78
CA VAL A 355 0.24 0.89 -1.05
C VAL A 355 -0.62 2.09 -1.43
N LEU A 356 -1.15 2.77 -0.41
CA LEU A 356 -1.85 4.04 -0.56
C LEU A 356 -1.17 5.10 0.30
N MET A 357 -1.03 6.31 -0.23
CA MET A 357 -0.51 7.46 0.52
C MET A 357 -1.30 8.71 0.16
N SER A 358 -1.95 9.34 1.14
CA SER A 358 -2.75 10.53 0.96
C SER A 358 -2.27 11.65 1.87
N ASN A 359 -2.34 12.88 1.37
CA ASN A 359 -2.15 14.11 2.14
C ASN A 359 -3.48 14.70 2.62
N SER A 360 -4.52 13.88 2.80
CA SER A 360 -5.84 14.28 3.30
C SER A 360 -6.27 13.37 4.43
N GLN A 361 -6.65 13.96 5.56
CA GLN A 361 -7.03 13.20 6.76
C GLN A 361 -8.50 12.75 6.80
N GLY A 362 -8.83 11.83 7.69
CA GLY A 362 -10.22 11.47 7.99
C GLY A 362 -10.97 10.70 6.90
N ASN A 363 -10.26 10.05 5.98
CA ASN A 363 -10.85 9.11 5.02
C ASN A 363 -10.62 7.67 5.48
N ASP A 364 -11.54 6.78 5.16
CA ASP A 364 -11.32 5.35 5.37
C ASP A 364 -10.53 4.77 4.19
N MET A 365 -9.20 4.72 4.37
CA MET A 365 -8.29 4.19 3.36
C MET A 365 -8.48 2.68 3.13
N GLY A 366 -9.11 1.96 4.07
CA GLY A 366 -9.40 0.53 3.96
C GLY A 366 -10.39 0.24 2.83
N ILE A 367 -11.37 1.12 2.62
CA ILE A 367 -12.30 1.03 1.49
C ILE A 367 -11.55 1.00 0.16
N TYR A 368 -10.54 1.87 0.01
CA TYR A 368 -9.76 1.95 -1.21
C TYR A 368 -8.86 0.73 -1.41
N THR A 369 -8.16 0.28 -0.35
CA THR A 369 -7.29 -0.91 -0.47
C THR A 369 -8.11 -2.16 -0.78
N ASP A 370 -9.20 -2.39 -0.07
CA ASP A 370 -10.06 -3.57 -0.26
C ASP A 370 -10.71 -3.57 -1.65
N GLY A 371 -11.18 -2.42 -2.14
CA GLY A 371 -11.68 -2.30 -3.51
C GLY A 371 -10.60 -2.57 -4.56
N ILE A 372 -9.36 -2.11 -4.37
CA ILE A 372 -8.24 -2.43 -5.27
C ILE A 372 -7.95 -3.94 -5.27
N PHE A 373 -7.90 -4.57 -4.09
CA PHE A 373 -7.74 -6.04 -3.99
C PHE A 373 -8.86 -6.76 -4.73
N SER A 374 -10.10 -6.37 -4.51
CA SER A 374 -11.29 -6.92 -5.16
C SER A 374 -11.24 -6.83 -6.69
N ILE A 375 -10.74 -5.71 -7.24
CA ILE A 375 -10.57 -5.53 -8.68
C ILE A 375 -9.43 -6.42 -9.23
N ILE A 376 -8.24 -6.36 -8.60
CA ILE A 376 -7.04 -7.05 -9.10
C ILE A 376 -7.18 -8.57 -9.02
N GLN A 377 -7.82 -9.08 -7.97
CA GLN A 377 -8.02 -10.53 -7.79
C GLN A 377 -8.97 -11.14 -8.83
N LYS A 378 -9.76 -10.31 -9.53
CA LYS A 378 -10.63 -10.75 -10.64
C LYS A 378 -9.92 -10.78 -11.99
N ALA A 379 -8.68 -10.30 -12.09
CA ALA A 379 -7.89 -10.36 -13.32
C ALA A 379 -7.67 -11.81 -13.78
N LYS A 380 -7.68 -12.04 -15.10
CA LYS A 380 -7.53 -13.35 -15.74
C LYS A 380 -6.49 -13.27 -16.85
N PRO A 381 -5.99 -14.40 -17.38
CA PRO A 381 -5.16 -14.39 -18.57
C PRO A 381 -5.85 -13.69 -19.75
N ALA A 382 -5.05 -13.11 -20.64
CA ALA A 382 -5.58 -12.44 -21.83
C ALA A 382 -6.42 -13.44 -22.65
N MET A 383 -7.66 -13.04 -22.99
CA MET A 383 -8.48 -13.85 -23.89
C MET A 383 -7.92 -13.74 -25.32
N THR A 384 -7.86 -14.87 -26.02
CA THR A 384 -7.68 -14.84 -27.47
C THR A 384 -8.92 -14.16 -28.04
N VAL A 385 -8.74 -13.02 -28.71
CA VAL A 385 -9.86 -12.29 -29.33
C VAL A 385 -10.45 -13.20 -30.42
N ILE A 386 -11.59 -13.81 -30.11
CA ILE A 386 -12.43 -14.49 -31.12
C ILE A 386 -13.43 -13.42 -31.58
N ASP A 387 -13.45 -13.18 -32.88
CA ASP A 387 -13.67 -11.88 -33.53
C ASP A 387 -15.11 -11.31 -33.55
N SER A 388 -15.19 -10.02 -33.93
CA SER A 388 -16.27 -9.20 -34.53
C SER A 388 -16.89 -8.05 -33.73
N LEU A 389 -17.00 -8.11 -32.39
CA LEU A 389 -17.64 -7.03 -31.62
C LEU A 389 -16.63 -6.17 -30.87
N ASN A 390 -16.36 -4.97 -31.37
CA ASN A 390 -15.58 -3.97 -30.65
C ASN A 390 -16.38 -3.45 -29.45
N LEU A 391 -16.06 -3.92 -28.24
CA LEU A 391 -16.75 -3.51 -27.00
C LEU A 391 -16.42 -2.07 -26.57
N GLU A 392 -15.30 -1.50 -27.02
CA GLU A 392 -14.89 -0.13 -26.62
C GLU A 392 -15.87 0.95 -27.11
N GLN A 393 -16.63 0.70 -28.19
CA GLN A 393 -17.63 1.66 -28.66
C GLN A 393 -18.73 1.94 -27.62
N TYR A 394 -19.01 0.96 -26.75
CA TYR A 394 -19.98 1.08 -25.66
C TYR A 394 -19.36 1.66 -24.39
N ALA A 395 -18.03 1.75 -24.32
CA ALA A 395 -17.33 2.26 -23.15
C ALA A 395 -17.60 3.75 -22.96
N GLY A 396 -17.80 4.18 -21.71
CA GLY A 396 -18.04 5.58 -21.39
C GLY A 396 -18.63 5.80 -20.02
N TYR A 397 -18.75 7.08 -19.67
CA TYR A 397 -19.59 7.54 -18.59
C TYR A 397 -21.01 7.76 -19.11
N TYR A 398 -22.00 7.38 -18.31
CA TYR A 398 -23.41 7.54 -18.59
C TYR A 398 -24.08 8.21 -17.40
N ASP A 399 -24.93 9.17 -17.68
CA ASP A 399 -25.59 9.98 -16.67
C ASP A 399 -26.64 9.16 -15.91
N ASN A 400 -26.54 9.17 -14.58
CA ASN A 400 -27.49 8.60 -13.64
C ASN A 400 -27.88 9.65 -12.57
N TYR A 401 -28.01 10.89 -13.04
CA TYR A 401 -28.30 12.13 -12.33
C TYR A 401 -29.17 11.95 -11.09
N ALA A 402 -30.32 11.29 -11.22
CA ALA A 402 -31.31 11.21 -10.14
C ALA A 402 -30.91 10.29 -8.96
N TRP A 403 -29.89 9.43 -9.11
CA TRP A 403 -29.64 8.35 -8.15
C TRP A 403 -28.19 8.26 -7.67
N ARG A 404 -27.24 8.19 -8.59
CA ARG A 404 -25.85 7.84 -8.26
C ARG A 404 -24.84 8.57 -9.14
N GLY A 405 -25.12 9.79 -9.59
CA GLY A 405 -24.17 10.57 -10.40
C GLY A 405 -23.89 9.93 -11.77
N GLU A 406 -22.87 9.09 -11.85
CA GLU A 406 -22.38 8.50 -13.11
C GLU A 406 -22.40 6.96 -13.05
N ILE A 407 -22.66 6.34 -14.20
CA ILE A 407 -22.43 4.92 -14.46
C ILE A 407 -21.25 4.81 -15.42
N VAL A 408 -20.34 3.90 -15.12
CA VAL A 408 -19.25 3.52 -16.00
C VAL A 408 -19.61 2.20 -16.67
N ILE A 409 -19.47 2.17 -17.99
CA ILE A 409 -19.46 0.94 -18.78
C ILE A 409 -18.09 0.83 -19.44
N MET A 410 -17.45 -0.34 -19.34
CA MET A 410 -16.16 -0.61 -19.97
C MET A 410 -16.02 -2.09 -20.34
N PRO A 411 -15.16 -2.44 -21.31
CA PRO A 411 -14.81 -3.84 -21.55
C PRO A 411 -14.17 -4.48 -20.32
N TRP A 412 -14.52 -5.73 -20.08
CA TRP A 412 -13.97 -6.58 -19.05
C TRP A 412 -14.05 -8.05 -19.48
N GLN A 413 -12.92 -8.66 -19.83
CA GLN A 413 -12.77 -10.08 -20.12
C GLN A 413 -13.80 -10.57 -21.16
N GLY A 414 -13.87 -9.87 -22.30
CA GLY A 414 -14.81 -10.18 -23.38
C GLY A 414 -16.28 -9.88 -23.08
N LYS A 415 -16.56 -9.17 -21.98
CA LYS A 415 -17.90 -8.72 -21.55
C LYS A 415 -17.89 -7.20 -21.37
N LEU A 416 -19.06 -6.62 -21.13
CA LEU A 416 -19.15 -5.26 -20.57
C LEU A 416 -19.27 -5.35 -19.05
N ALA A 417 -18.39 -4.67 -18.32
CA ALA A 417 -18.57 -4.37 -16.91
C ALA A 417 -19.28 -3.03 -16.76
N MET A 418 -20.28 -2.99 -15.87
CA MET A 418 -21.05 -1.80 -15.52
C MET A 418 -21.02 -1.58 -14.00
N PHE A 419 -20.64 -0.38 -13.55
CA PHE A 419 -20.63 0.00 -12.13
C PHE A 419 -20.91 1.50 -11.96
N GLY A 420 -21.43 1.92 -10.81
CA GLY A 420 -21.71 3.33 -10.53
C GLY A 420 -20.60 4.04 -9.76
N LEU A 421 -20.57 5.38 -9.80
CA LEU A 421 -19.64 6.25 -9.08
C LEU A 421 -20.41 7.32 -8.26
N PRO A 422 -20.13 7.54 -6.96
CA PRO A 422 -19.05 6.93 -6.18
C PRO A 422 -19.32 5.45 -5.90
N ASN A 423 -18.25 4.73 -5.53
CA ASN A 423 -18.32 3.30 -5.23
C ASN A 423 -17.36 2.96 -4.09
N THR A 424 -17.77 2.08 -3.20
CA THR A 424 -16.88 1.56 -2.14
C THR A 424 -16.10 0.33 -2.59
N ASP A 425 -16.62 -0.45 -3.55
CA ASP A 425 -15.96 -1.65 -4.07
C ASP A 425 -16.46 -1.94 -5.50
N PRO A 426 -15.87 -1.31 -6.53
CA PRO A 426 -16.28 -1.56 -7.92
C PRO A 426 -16.01 -3.00 -8.36
N GLY A 427 -15.02 -3.68 -7.74
CA GLY A 427 -14.72 -5.09 -8.03
C GLY A 427 -15.87 -6.02 -7.65
N LYS A 428 -16.49 -5.83 -6.48
CA LYS A 428 -17.68 -6.61 -6.05
C LYS A 428 -18.97 -6.12 -6.70
N ASN A 429 -19.10 -4.81 -6.88
CA ASN A 429 -20.36 -4.20 -7.31
C ASN A 429 -20.57 -4.12 -8.83
N MET A 430 -19.56 -4.49 -9.65
CA MET A 430 -19.73 -4.54 -11.09
C MET A 430 -20.77 -5.58 -11.52
N SER A 431 -21.59 -5.23 -12.51
CA SER A 431 -22.45 -6.16 -13.24
C SER A 431 -21.82 -6.46 -14.59
N LEU A 432 -21.81 -7.75 -14.97
CA LEU A 432 -21.25 -8.20 -16.24
C LEU A 432 -22.37 -8.42 -17.26
N PHE A 433 -22.13 -8.05 -18.51
CA PHE A 433 -23.10 -8.17 -19.60
C PHE A 433 -22.45 -8.83 -20.82
N ILE A 434 -23.16 -9.78 -21.42
CA ILE A 434 -22.75 -10.45 -22.67
C ILE A 434 -23.62 -10.01 -23.84
N PRO A 435 -23.10 -10.01 -25.08
CA PRO A 435 -23.89 -9.71 -26.27
C PRO A 435 -25.03 -10.71 -26.46
N SER A 436 -26.19 -10.22 -26.92
CA SER A 436 -27.38 -11.03 -27.24
C SER A 436 -28.06 -10.61 -28.55
N GLY A 437 -27.59 -9.53 -29.17
CA GLY A 437 -28.06 -8.99 -30.43
C GLY A 437 -27.27 -7.72 -30.79
N LYS A 438 -27.58 -7.11 -31.93
CA LYS A 438 -26.97 -5.83 -32.33
C LYS A 438 -27.32 -4.76 -31.30
N ASP A 439 -26.30 -4.21 -30.63
CA ASP A 439 -26.46 -3.18 -29.59
C ASP A 439 -27.32 -3.63 -28.38
N VAL A 440 -27.51 -4.94 -28.18
CA VAL A 440 -28.30 -5.51 -27.08
C VAL A 440 -27.46 -6.51 -26.28
N PHE A 441 -27.42 -6.32 -24.96
CA PHE A 441 -26.68 -7.16 -24.02
C PHE A 441 -27.56 -7.68 -22.90
N ARG A 442 -27.19 -8.82 -22.31
CA ARG A 442 -27.89 -9.42 -21.17
C ARG A 442 -26.95 -9.55 -19.97
N ARG A 443 -27.44 -9.18 -18.79
CA ARG A 443 -26.67 -9.34 -17.54
C ARG A 443 -26.37 -10.82 -17.29
N VAL A 444 -25.16 -11.12 -16.85
CA VAL A 444 -24.77 -12.43 -16.33
C VAL A 444 -25.01 -12.45 -14.83
N ARG A 445 -25.88 -13.34 -14.35
CA ARG A 445 -26.16 -13.53 -12.92
C ARG A 445 -25.11 -14.44 -12.27
N ALA A 446 -25.13 -14.54 -10.94
CA ALA A 446 -24.19 -15.36 -10.18
C ALA A 446 -24.28 -16.86 -10.49
N ASP A 447 -25.47 -17.34 -10.87
CA ASP A 447 -25.74 -18.71 -11.33
C ASP A 447 -25.46 -18.92 -12.83
N ASN A 448 -24.84 -17.94 -13.49
CA ASN A 448 -24.58 -17.89 -14.94
C ASN A 448 -25.82 -17.81 -15.84
N THR A 449 -27.02 -17.65 -15.29
CA THR A 449 -28.22 -17.40 -16.10
C THR A 449 -28.28 -15.95 -16.61
N LEU A 450 -29.05 -15.72 -17.68
CA LEU A 450 -29.20 -14.40 -18.29
C LEU A 450 -30.30 -13.58 -17.61
N GLY A 451 -29.92 -12.41 -17.10
CA GLY A 451 -30.78 -11.45 -16.43
C GLY A 451 -31.37 -10.41 -17.37
N GLU A 452 -31.51 -9.20 -16.85
CA GLU A 452 -32.08 -8.04 -17.54
C GLU A 452 -31.32 -7.64 -18.82
N GLU A 453 -32.06 -6.97 -19.71
CA GLU A 453 -31.56 -6.44 -20.96
C GLU A 453 -31.00 -5.02 -20.82
N LEU A 454 -29.91 -4.77 -21.54
CA LEU A 454 -29.27 -3.49 -21.74
C LEU A 454 -29.21 -3.21 -23.25
N ARG A 455 -29.93 -2.19 -23.73
CA ARG A 455 -29.99 -1.83 -25.15
C ARG A 455 -29.34 -0.47 -25.39
N PHE A 456 -28.36 -0.41 -26.26
CA PHE A 456 -27.71 0.84 -26.65
C PHE A 456 -28.40 1.47 -27.85
N GLU A 457 -28.34 2.80 -27.92
CA GLU A 457 -28.87 3.59 -29.03
C GLU A 457 -27.74 4.39 -29.66
N ARG A 458 -27.77 4.47 -31.00
CA ARG A 458 -26.82 5.19 -31.82
C ARG A 458 -27.45 6.44 -32.42
N ASP A 459 -26.64 7.46 -32.62
CA ASP A 459 -27.01 8.58 -33.50
C ASP A 459 -26.89 8.20 -34.99
N ALA A 460 -27.22 9.15 -35.87
CA ALA A 460 -27.13 8.98 -37.33
C ALA A 460 -25.69 8.73 -37.82
N ALA A 461 -24.67 9.12 -37.05
CA ALA A 461 -23.26 8.85 -37.34
C ALA A 461 -22.79 7.47 -36.84
N GLY A 462 -23.68 6.69 -36.20
CA GLY A 462 -23.37 5.38 -35.66
C GLY A 462 -22.69 5.41 -34.29
N THR A 463 -22.63 6.56 -33.62
CA THR A 463 -22.00 6.70 -32.30
C THR A 463 -22.99 6.34 -31.20
N ILE A 464 -22.54 5.58 -30.18
CA ILE A 464 -23.36 5.28 -28.99
C ILE A 464 -23.62 6.56 -28.21
N ILE A 465 -24.90 6.92 -28.05
CA ILE A 465 -25.30 8.16 -27.37
C ILE A 465 -26.05 7.93 -26.06
N LYS A 466 -26.60 6.73 -25.83
CA LYS A 466 -27.28 6.35 -24.57
C LYS A 466 -27.47 4.84 -24.48
N TYR A 467 -27.89 4.37 -23.32
CA TYR A 467 -28.46 3.04 -23.16
C TYR A 467 -29.83 3.08 -22.48
N TRP A 468 -30.57 2.01 -22.68
CA TRP A 468 -31.87 1.72 -22.11
C TRP A 468 -31.75 0.51 -21.19
N ARG A 469 -32.35 0.61 -20.00
CA ARG A 469 -32.56 -0.51 -19.09
C ARG A 469 -34.01 -0.48 -18.64
N HIS A 470 -34.77 -1.50 -19.03
CA HIS A 470 -36.24 -1.42 -19.03
C HIS A 470 -36.70 -0.19 -19.84
N SER A 471 -37.57 0.65 -19.28
CA SER A 471 -38.02 1.90 -19.92
C SER A 471 -37.21 3.14 -19.51
N ASN A 472 -36.15 2.97 -18.71
CA ASN A 472 -35.29 4.08 -18.28
C ASN A 472 -34.14 4.29 -19.27
N LYS A 473 -33.87 5.56 -19.60
CA LYS A 473 -32.79 5.99 -20.48
C LYS A 473 -31.65 6.64 -19.69
N TYR A 474 -30.43 6.45 -20.15
CA TYR A 474 -29.22 6.98 -19.53
C TYR A 474 -28.28 7.51 -20.61
N ASP A 475 -28.16 8.83 -20.70
CA ASP A 475 -27.41 9.50 -21.76
C ASP A 475 -25.90 9.35 -21.56
N LYS A 476 -25.16 9.11 -22.64
CA LYS A 476 -23.70 9.02 -22.61
C LYS A 476 -23.13 10.42 -22.42
N ILE A 477 -22.32 10.58 -21.39
CA ILE A 477 -21.64 11.83 -21.09
C ILE A 477 -20.51 12.03 -22.10
N LYS A 478 -20.34 13.27 -22.59
CA LYS A 478 -19.24 13.67 -23.48
C LYS A 478 -17.90 13.78 -22.71
N LYS A 479 -17.52 12.69 -22.03
CA LYS A 479 -16.28 12.50 -21.30
C LYS A 479 -15.71 11.13 -21.67
N VAL A 480 -14.42 11.09 -21.96
CA VAL A 480 -13.74 9.84 -22.35
C VAL A 480 -13.20 9.16 -21.10
N LEU A 481 -13.37 7.84 -21.01
CA LEU A 481 -12.73 7.07 -19.94
C LEU A 481 -11.21 7.18 -20.10
N PRO A 482 -10.46 7.46 -19.03
CA PRO A 482 -9.02 7.50 -19.13
C PRO A 482 -8.49 6.13 -19.59
N LEU A 483 -7.49 6.17 -20.46
CA LEU A 483 -6.65 5.01 -20.73
C LEU A 483 -5.69 4.80 -19.55
N ASN A 484 -5.05 3.63 -19.50
CA ASN A 484 -4.06 3.32 -18.46
C ASN A 484 -2.85 4.23 -18.54
#